data_AF-A0A7X1NH14-F1
#
_entry.id   AF-A0A7X1NH14-F1
#
_cell.length_a   1.000
_cell.length_b   1.000
_cell.length_c   1.000
_cell.angle_alpha   90.00
_cell.angle_beta   90.00
_cell.angle_gamma   90.00
#
_symmetry.space_group_name_H-M   'P 1'
#
loop_
_entity.id
_entity.type
_entity.pdbx_description
1 polymer ?
#
loop_
_entity_poly.entity_id
_entity_poly.type
_entity_poly.pdbx_seq_one_letter_code
_entity_poly.pdbx_strand_id
1 'polypeptide(L)'
;MRPSQESIAGSYSAAVPLTLDDITVVDNTLLRRAVGAMALGNAMEWFDFGVYSYIAVTLGKVFFPSSSPSAQLIATFGTFAAAFLVRPIGGMVFGPLGDRIGRQRVLAMTMIMMALGT
;
A
#
# COMPACT_ATOMS: atom_id res chain seq x y z
N MET A 1 14.48 31.38 -60.16
CA MET A 1 13.25 31.29 -59.35
C MET A 1 13.43 30.15 -58.35
N ARG A 2 13.61 30.46 -57.06
CA ARG A 2 13.87 29.47 -55.99
C ARG A 2 12.54 28.88 -55.49
N PRO A 3 12.46 27.57 -55.24
CA PRO A 3 11.23 26.93 -54.80
C PRO A 3 10.89 27.26 -53.34
N SER A 4 9.58 27.29 -53.10
CA SER A 4 8.82 27.32 -51.84
C SER A 4 9.52 26.71 -50.61
N GLN A 5 9.87 27.57 -49.66
CA GLN A 5 10.20 27.24 -48.27
C GLN A 5 9.05 27.68 -47.37
N GLU A 6 7.86 27.10 -47.59
CA GLU A 6 6.76 27.20 -46.65
C GLU A 6 6.45 25.79 -46.15
N SER A 7 6.12 25.68 -44.85
CA SER A 7 5.49 24.51 -44.21
C SER A 7 6.38 23.49 -43.47
N ILE A 8 7.35 23.93 -42.65
CA ILE A 8 7.70 23.19 -41.41
C ILE A 8 7.96 24.18 -40.26
N ALA A 9 6.96 25.00 -39.94
CA ALA A 9 6.87 25.68 -38.64
C ALA A 9 5.59 25.18 -37.97
N GLY A 10 5.54 23.87 -37.73
CA GLY A 10 4.49 23.26 -36.92
C GLY A 10 4.52 23.89 -35.53
N SER A 11 3.41 24.55 -35.20
CA SER A 11 2.98 25.07 -33.91
C SER A 11 3.79 24.59 -32.70
N TYR A 12 4.83 25.33 -32.34
CA TYR A 12 5.28 25.39 -30.95
C TYR A 12 4.23 26.23 -30.24
N SER A 13 3.15 25.57 -29.82
CA SER A 13 2.13 26.15 -28.95
C SER A 13 2.85 26.81 -27.78
N ALA A 14 2.75 28.13 -27.66
CA ALA A 14 3.35 28.89 -26.58
C ALA A 14 3.03 28.18 -25.26
N ALA A 15 4.07 27.79 -24.52
CA ALA A 15 3.91 27.13 -23.23
C ALA A 15 3.04 28.02 -22.35
N VAL A 16 1.91 27.49 -21.88
CA VAL A 16 1.04 28.19 -20.93
C VAL A 16 1.90 28.59 -19.72
N PRO A 17 1.97 29.88 -19.36
CA PRO A 17 2.79 30.32 -18.25
C PRO A 17 2.26 29.70 -16.96
N LEU A 18 3.11 28.95 -16.25
CA LEU A 18 2.77 28.36 -14.95
C LEU A 18 2.44 29.49 -13.97
N THR A 19 1.26 29.43 -13.39
CA THR A 19 0.79 30.35 -12.37
C THR A 19 1.10 29.80 -10.97
N LEU A 20 1.13 30.65 -9.95
CA LEU A 20 1.37 30.20 -8.57
C LEU A 20 0.29 29.22 -8.08
N ASP A 21 -0.90 29.27 -8.70
CA ASP A 21 -2.02 28.37 -8.42
C ASP A 21 -1.80 26.95 -8.99
N ASP A 22 -0.86 26.80 -9.93
CA ASP A 22 -0.43 25.50 -10.47
C ASP A 22 0.61 24.81 -9.56
N ILE A 23 1.08 25.49 -8.50
CA ILE A 23 2.11 24.99 -7.59
C ILE A 23 1.45 24.45 -6.33
N THR A 24 1.37 23.13 -6.21
CA THR A 24 1.00 22.49 -4.93
C THR A 24 2.11 22.68 -3.91
N VAL A 25 1.96 23.69 -3.04
CA VAL A 25 2.88 23.92 -1.91
C VAL A 25 2.64 22.84 -0.85
N VAL A 26 3.54 21.86 -0.78
CA VAL A 26 3.48 20.79 0.21
C VAL A 26 4.07 21.28 1.54
N ASP A 27 3.28 21.18 2.61
CA ASP A 27 3.81 21.39 3.96
C ASP A 27 4.77 20.25 4.33
N ASN A 28 6.06 20.58 4.45
CA ASN A 28 7.12 19.62 4.78
C ASN A 28 6.89 18.92 6.14
N THR A 29 6.28 19.60 7.11
CA THR A 29 6.00 19.04 8.45
C THR A 29 4.88 18.02 8.37
N LEU A 30 3.79 18.35 7.66
CA LEU A 30 2.68 17.44 7.43
C LEU A 30 3.12 16.22 6.59
N LEU A 31 3.95 16.44 5.57
CA LEU A 31 4.53 15.38 4.74
C LEU A 31 5.38 14.42 5.58
N ARG A 32 6.32 14.93 6.40
CA ARG A 32 7.15 14.07 7.27
C ARG A 32 6.31 13.25 8.23
N ARG A 33 5.23 13.83 8.78
CA ARG A 33 4.30 13.10 9.66
C ARG A 33 3.53 12.01 8.91
N ALA A 34 3.06 12.30 7.71
CA ALA A 34 2.35 11.35 6.86
C ALA A 34 3.25 10.18 6.42
N VAL A 35 4.48 10.46 6.01
CA VAL A 35 5.48 9.45 5.66
C VAL A 35 5.83 8.59 6.87
N GLY A 36 6.01 9.20 8.05
CA GLY A 36 6.25 8.45 9.29
C GLY A 36 5.10 7.50 9.64
N ALA A 37 3.85 7.95 9.50
CA ALA A 37 2.68 7.10 9.72
C ALA A 37 2.60 5.95 8.71
N MET A 38 2.91 6.21 7.43
CA MET A 38 2.95 5.18 6.40
C MET A 38 4.07 4.15 6.66
N ALA A 39 5.24 4.61 7.08
CA ALA A 39 6.36 3.74 7.42
C ALA A 39 6.04 2.85 8.63
N LEU A 40 5.41 3.40 9.67
CA LEU A 40 4.97 2.65 10.85
C LEU A 40 3.93 1.58 10.50
N GLY A 41 2.92 1.93 9.69
CA GLY A 41 1.93 0.96 9.22
C GLY A 41 2.56 -0.18 8.42
N ASN A 42 3.47 0.14 7.51
CA ASN A 42 4.22 -0.88 6.76
C ASN A 42 5.09 -1.74 7.70
N ALA A 43 5.78 -1.14 8.66
CA ALA A 43 6.59 -1.88 9.62
C ALA A 43 5.75 -2.83 10.47
N MET A 44 4.55 -2.42 10.89
CA MET A 44 3.62 -3.25 11.65
C MET A 44 3.14 -4.46 10.83
N GLU A 45 2.76 -4.23 9.57
CA GLU A 45 2.39 -5.32 8.66
C GLU A 45 3.53 -6.34 8.49
N TRP A 46 4.77 -5.88 8.34
CA TRP A 46 5.95 -6.76 8.26
C TRP A 46 6.27 -7.47 9.58
N PHE A 47 6.04 -6.80 10.71
CA PHE A 47 6.21 -7.39 12.03
C PHE A 47 5.28 -8.61 12.21
N ASP A 48 4.00 -8.46 11.90
CA ASP A 48 3.02 -9.55 12.03
C ASP A 48 3.37 -10.73 11.13
N PHE A 49 3.82 -10.49 9.90
CA PHE A 49 4.28 -11.56 9.01
C PHE A 49 5.53 -12.26 9.51
N GLY A 50 6.47 -11.50 10.09
CA GLY A 50 7.67 -12.04 10.72
C GLY A 50 7.32 -12.96 11.88
N VAL A 51 6.44 -12.51 12.78
CA VAL A 51 5.97 -13.29 13.93
C VAL A 51 5.25 -14.55 13.47
N TYR A 52 4.30 -14.43 12.53
CA TYR A 52 3.58 -15.58 11.97
C TYR A 52 4.53 -16.62 11.38
N SER A 53 5.49 -16.17 10.57
CA SER A 53 6.47 -17.05 9.93
C SER A 53 7.37 -17.73 10.95
N TYR A 54 7.77 -17.02 12.01
CA TYR A 54 8.57 -17.56 13.10
C TYR A 54 7.83 -18.70 13.84
N ILE A 55 6.54 -18.53 14.11
CA ILE A 55 5.73 -19.54 14.82
C ILE A 55 5.08 -20.58 13.90
N ALA A 56 5.34 -20.55 12.59
CA ALA A 56 4.64 -21.38 11.61
C ALA A 56 4.73 -22.89 11.90
N VAL A 57 5.88 -23.36 12.38
CA VAL A 57 6.06 -24.78 12.75
C VAL A 57 5.16 -25.17 13.92
N THR A 58 4.99 -24.29 14.90
CA THR A 58 4.11 -24.51 16.05
C THR A 58 2.64 -24.48 15.62
N LEU A 59 2.26 -23.50 14.77
CA LEU A 59 0.92 -23.42 14.20
C LEU A 59 0.56 -24.69 13.42
N GLY A 60 1.48 -25.20 12.61
CA GLY A 60 1.29 -26.45 11.86
C GLY A 60 0.95 -27.64 12.74
N LYS A 61 1.66 -27.78 13.87
CA LYS A 61 1.41 -28.87 14.83
C LYS A 61 0.09 -28.73 15.57
N VAL A 62 -0.31 -27.49 15.88
CA VAL A 62 -1.54 -27.21 16.66
C VAL A 62 -2.79 -27.28 15.78
N PHE A 63 -2.75 -26.70 14.58
CA PHE A 63 -3.90 -26.61 13.69
C PHE A 63 -4.04 -27.81 12.75
N PHE A 64 -2.95 -28.53 12.46
CA PHE A 64 -2.94 -29.71 11.57
C PHE A 64 -2.31 -30.95 12.22
N PRO A 65 -2.68 -31.33 13.45
CA PRO A 65 -1.99 -32.38 14.23
C PRO A 65 -2.02 -33.77 13.57
N SER A 66 -3.05 -34.06 12.76
CA SER A 66 -3.22 -35.35 12.07
C SER A 66 -2.46 -35.47 10.75
N SER A 67 -1.83 -34.39 10.28
CA SER A 67 -1.10 -34.34 9.00
C SER A 67 0.38 -34.69 9.17
N SER A 68 1.05 -35.10 8.10
CA SER A 68 2.51 -35.31 8.11
C SER A 68 3.25 -33.98 8.36
N PRO A 69 4.48 -33.99 8.93
CA PRO A 69 5.22 -32.76 9.25
C PRO A 69 5.36 -31.80 8.06
N SER A 70 5.58 -32.33 6.85
CA SER A 70 5.67 -31.54 5.63
C SER A 70 4.32 -30.92 5.25
N ALA A 71 3.22 -31.68 5.35
CA ALA A 71 1.89 -31.20 5.03
C ALA A 71 1.40 -30.12 6.01
N GLN A 72 1.76 -30.22 7.30
CA GLN A 72 1.46 -29.19 8.31
C GLN A 72 2.09 -27.84 7.95
N LEU A 73 3.36 -27.86 7.54
CA LEU A 73 4.09 -26.66 7.16
C LEU A 73 3.53 -26.05 5.87
N ILE A 74 3.23 -26.88 4.87
CA ILE A 74 2.59 -26.44 3.62
C ILE A 74 1.23 -25.82 3.90
N ALA A 75 0.41 -26.41 4.76
CA ALA A 75 -0.90 -25.86 5.12
C ALA A 75 -0.80 -24.53 5.87
N THR A 76 0.20 -24.39 6.76
CA THR A 76 0.45 -23.14 7.49
C THR A 76 0.93 -22.02 6.57
N PHE A 77 1.83 -22.32 5.63
CA PHE A 77 2.22 -21.37 4.58
C PHE A 77 1.09 -21.12 3.57
N GLY A 78 0.22 -22.10 3.32
CA GLY A 78 -0.98 -21.92 2.51
C GLY A 78 -1.94 -20.92 3.15
N THR A 79 -2.10 -20.98 4.48
CA THR A 79 -2.86 -20.00 5.26
C THR A 79 -2.20 -18.62 5.20
N PHE A 80 -0.86 -18.56 5.27
CA PHE A 80 -0.12 -17.32 5.06
C PHE A 80 -0.36 -16.73 3.66
N ALA A 81 -0.33 -17.56 2.61
CA ALA A 81 -0.63 -17.16 1.25
C ALA A 81 -2.07 -16.67 1.10
N ALA A 82 -3.03 -17.29 1.79
CA ALA A 82 -4.42 -16.83 1.81
C ALA A 82 -4.54 -15.41 2.38
N ALA A 83 -3.71 -15.01 3.34
CA ALA A 83 -3.69 -13.64 3.86
C ALA A 83 -3.31 -12.60 2.78
N PHE A 84 -2.53 -12.97 1.76
CA PHE A 84 -2.24 -12.08 0.63
C PHE A 84 -3.48 -11.81 -0.24
N LEU A 85 -4.43 -12.75 -0.31
CA LEU A 85 -5.71 -12.54 -1.02
C LEU A 85 -6.62 -11.58 -0.26
N VAL A 86 -6.50 -11.54 1.06
CA VAL A 86 -7.25 -10.60 1.91
C VAL A 86 -6.78 -9.16 1.68
N ARG A 87 -5.52 -8.91 1.29
CA ARG A 87 -5.01 -7.54 1.08
C ARG A 87 -5.74 -6.77 -0.03
N PRO A 88 -5.94 -7.32 -1.25
CA PRO A 88 -6.80 -6.69 -2.27
C PRO A 88 -8.21 -6.40 -1.76
N ILE A 89 -8.79 -7.32 -0.97
CA ILE A 89 -10.13 -7.16 -0.40
C ILE A 89 -10.16 -6.01 0.61
N GLY A 90 -9.15 -5.93 1.48
CA GLY A 90 -8.97 -4.80 2.38
C GLY A 90 -8.85 -3.47 1.63
N GLY A 91 -8.06 -3.42 0.55
CA GLY A 91 -7.94 -2.23 -0.29
C GLY A 91 -9.25 -1.82 -0.95
N MET A 92 -10.06 -2.78 -1.41
CA MET A 92 -11.39 -2.50 -1.99
C MET A 92 -12.39 -1.95 -0.97
N VAL A 93 -12.27 -2.32 0.31
CA VAL A 93 -13.16 -1.84 1.38
C VAL A 93 -12.67 -0.51 1.97
N PHE A 94 -11.40 -0.46 2.38
CA PHE A 94 -10.80 0.70 3.03
C PHE A 94 -10.41 1.82 2.06
N GLY A 95 -10.26 1.52 0.76
CA GLY A 95 -9.99 2.52 -0.29
C GLY A 95 -11.12 3.55 -0.41
N PRO A 96 -12.35 3.14 -0.78
CA PRO A 96 -13.49 4.05 -0.86
C PRO A 96 -13.83 4.72 0.47
N LEU A 97 -13.58 4.03 1.59
CA LEU A 97 -13.74 4.59 2.92
C LEU A 97 -12.72 5.72 3.19
N GLY A 98 -11.49 5.56 2.73
CA GLY A 98 -10.43 6.56 2.81
C GLY A 98 -10.75 7.81 2.00
N ASP A 99 -11.38 7.65 0.85
CA ASP A 99 -11.79 8.76 0.00
C ASP A 99 -13.02 9.50 0.56
N ARG A 100 -13.90 8.84 1.33
CA ARG A 100 -15.08 9.47 1.97
C ARG A 100 -14.80 10.11 3.32
N ILE A 101 -14.04 9.43 4.20
CA ILE A 101 -13.87 9.84 5.61
C ILE A 101 -12.52 10.55 5.84
N GLY A 102 -11.60 10.44 4.88
CA GLY A 102 -10.27 11.04 4.89
C GLY A 102 -9.17 10.00 5.17
N ARG A 103 -8.13 10.01 4.33
CA ARG A 103 -7.02 9.04 4.35
C ARG A 103 -6.32 8.92 5.70
N GLN A 104 -6.11 10.03 6.42
CA GLN A 104 -5.47 10.00 7.74
C GLN A 104 -6.29 9.23 8.79
N ARG A 105 -7.63 9.36 8.77
CA ARG A 105 -8.51 8.68 9.73
C ARG A 105 -8.56 7.19 9.47
N VAL A 106 -8.60 6.79 8.21
CA VAL A 106 -8.59 5.38 7.82
C VAL A 106 -7.25 4.73 8.16
N LEU A 107 -6.12 5.42 7.92
CA LEU A 107 -4.80 4.93 8.35
C LEU A 107 -4.70 4.73 9.87
N ALA A 108 -5.22 5.67 10.65
CA ALA A 108 -5.26 5.53 12.11
C ALA A 108 -6.15 4.34 12.53
N MET A 109 -7.32 4.19 11.88
CA MET A 109 -8.24 3.08 12.15
C MET A 109 -7.60 1.72 11.85
N THR A 110 -6.91 1.57 10.72
CA THR A 110 -6.23 0.32 10.38
C THR A 110 -5.13 -0.03 11.38
N MET A 111 -4.37 0.97 11.86
CA MET A 111 -3.36 0.73 12.91
C MET A 111 -4.00 0.33 14.24
N ILE A 112 -5.11 0.95 14.65
CA ILE A 112 -5.84 0.56 15.88
C ILE A 112 -6.40 -0.86 15.74
N MET A 113 -6.97 -1.22 14.59
CA MET A 113 -7.48 -2.58 14.36
C MET A 113 -6.38 -3.63 14.41
N MET A 114 -5.21 -3.37 13.81
CA MET A 114 -4.06 -4.28 13.94
C MET A 114 -3.65 -4.43 15.41
N ALA A 115 -3.54 -3.31 16.15
CA ALA A 115 -3.17 -3.31 17.57
C ALA A 115 -4.18 -4.02 18.49
N LEU A 116 -5.46 -4.10 18.10
CA LEU A 116 -6.48 -4.85 18.83
C LEU A 116 -6.49 -6.34 18.46
N GLY A 117 -5.97 -6.71 17.29
CA GLY A 117 -5.92 -8.08 16.81
C GLY A 117 -4.76 -8.90 17.39
N THR A 118 -3.70 -8.22 17.84
CA THR A 118 -2.61 -8.75 18.68
C THR A 118 -2.94 -8.62 20.16
#